data_AF-A0A6C0HAN7-F1
#
_entry.id   AF-A0A6C0HAN7-F1
#
_cell.length_a   1.000
_cell.length_b   1.000
_cell.length_c   1.000
_cell.angle_alpha   90.00
_cell.angle_beta   90.00
_cell.angle_gamma   90.00
#
_symmetry.space_group_name_H-M   'P 1'
#
loop_
_entity.id
_entity.type
_entity.pdbx_description
1 polymer ?
#
loop_
_entity_poly.entity_id
_entity_poly.type
_entity_poly.pdbx_seq_one_letter_code
_entity_poly.pdbx_strand_id
1 'polypeptide(L)'
;MNTEKNKQLMIQLLNGIKEMPYFKNYAAASGAVHNIASHEKAVEILITDHGFTQWNPIEKPNSETIWNWINTSYQNSTQEKPFLFESLMPDYSYLSQPCGTHDSPDFIIKLNDIIFIGIECKSVDKGYTPMYNSGGIKQPLIYIFCSKKTNSTTIYCGKDIMTLEQQQILDELIEKQRIIEKEYNEKLKECDVNHRGISYYTRPMIQQSGGAEYTNYFTHRNREKCEKNVYEYVNALIEKNIK
;
A
#
# COMPACT_ATOMS: atom_id res chain seq x y z
N MET A 1 8.07 26.16 -8.09
CA MET A 1 7.86 24.71 -8.37
C MET A 1 8.98 23.91 -7.72
N ASN A 2 8.63 22.89 -6.96
CA ASN A 2 9.58 22.12 -6.14
C ASN A 2 9.89 20.73 -6.70
N THR A 3 9.75 20.55 -8.02
CA THR A 3 9.86 19.26 -8.72
C THR A 3 11.13 18.50 -8.37
N GLU A 4 12.28 19.19 -8.41
CA GLU A 4 13.56 18.54 -8.14
C GLU A 4 13.69 18.13 -6.67
N LYS A 5 13.25 18.98 -5.74
CA LYS A 5 13.20 18.63 -4.31
C LYS A 5 12.30 17.43 -4.07
N ASN A 6 11.11 17.39 -4.68
CA ASN A 6 10.18 16.28 -4.55
C ASN A 6 10.80 14.96 -5.02
N LYS A 7 11.45 14.98 -6.18
CA LYS A 7 12.14 13.82 -6.74
C LYS A 7 13.25 13.37 -5.81
N GLN A 8 14.14 14.29 -5.42
CA GLN A 8 15.25 14.00 -4.53
C GLN A 8 14.77 13.40 -3.21
N LEU A 9 13.76 14.01 -2.60
CA LEU A 9 13.24 13.61 -1.30
C LEU A 9 12.60 12.21 -1.35
N MET A 10 11.80 11.91 -2.38
CA MET A 10 11.24 10.57 -2.56
C MET A 10 12.29 9.52 -2.94
N ILE A 11 13.26 9.85 -3.79
CA ILE A 11 14.34 8.93 -4.16
C ILE A 11 15.16 8.55 -2.92
N GLN A 12 15.49 9.53 -2.07
CA GLN A 12 16.21 9.28 -0.82
C GLN A 12 15.40 8.37 0.12
N LEU A 13 14.11 8.69 0.33
CA LEU A 13 13.23 7.85 1.15
C LEU A 13 13.14 6.41 0.64
N LEU A 14 12.91 6.22 -0.66
CA LEU A 14 12.76 4.89 -1.27
C LEU A 14 14.07 4.08 -1.22
N ASN A 15 15.22 4.72 -1.42
CA ASN A 15 16.52 4.09 -1.25
C ASN A 15 16.74 3.65 0.21
N GLY A 16 16.47 4.53 1.17
CA GLY A 16 16.55 4.21 2.59
C GLY A 16 15.65 3.04 2.98
N ILE A 17 14.43 2.99 2.45
CA ILE A 17 13.49 1.87 2.63
C ILE A 17 14.05 0.57 2.04
N LYS A 18 14.60 0.61 0.84
CA LYS A 18 15.14 -0.57 0.16
C LYS A 18 16.35 -1.15 0.89
N GLU A 19 17.14 -0.30 1.52
CA GLU A 19 18.29 -0.69 2.35
C GLU A 19 17.90 -1.27 3.72
N MET A 20 16.62 -1.14 4.13
CA MET A 20 16.18 -1.70 5.40
C MET A 20 16.36 -3.22 5.44
N PRO A 21 16.95 -3.76 6.53
CA PRO A 21 16.87 -5.18 6.82
C PRO A 21 15.43 -5.54 7.21
N TYR A 22 15.20 -6.80 7.59
CA TYR A 22 13.94 -7.16 8.22
C TYR A 22 13.73 -6.34 9.50
N PHE A 23 12.55 -5.75 9.68
CA PHE A 23 12.30 -4.69 10.67
C PHE A 23 12.65 -5.07 12.13
N LYS A 24 12.46 -6.32 12.55
CA LYS A 24 12.84 -6.76 13.90
C LYS A 24 14.35 -6.73 14.10
N ASN A 25 15.14 -6.85 13.02
CA ASN A 25 16.59 -6.72 13.05
C ASN A 25 17.02 -5.26 12.90
N TYR A 26 16.23 -4.43 12.23
CA TYR A 26 16.45 -2.98 12.15
C TYR A 26 16.48 -2.35 13.54
N ALA A 27 15.58 -2.78 14.45
CA ALA A 27 15.56 -2.38 15.87
C ALA A 27 16.91 -2.55 16.58
N ALA A 28 17.64 -3.62 16.28
CA ALA A 28 18.92 -3.94 16.91
C ALA A 28 20.10 -3.17 16.28
N ALA A 29 20.00 -2.82 15.00
CA ALA A 29 21.09 -2.23 14.22
C ALA A 29 21.07 -0.69 14.21
N SER A 30 19.89 -0.05 14.29
CA SER A 30 19.77 1.41 14.17
C SER A 30 20.16 2.17 15.45
N GLY A 31 20.46 1.48 16.55
CA GLY A 31 20.74 2.11 17.84
C GLY A 31 19.53 2.88 18.42
N ALA A 32 18.35 2.76 17.80
CA ALA A 32 17.12 3.33 18.31
C ALA A 32 16.82 2.70 19.68
N VAL A 33 16.91 3.52 20.74
CA VAL A 33 16.56 3.16 22.12
C VAL A 33 15.08 2.71 22.23
N HIS A 34 14.30 2.96 21.17
CA HIS A 34 12.92 2.51 21.01
C HIS A 34 12.87 1.15 20.33
N ASN A 35 12.40 0.15 21.08
CA ASN A 35 12.07 -1.19 20.62
C ASN A 35 11.12 -1.11 19.39
N ILE A 36 11.66 -1.19 18.18
CA ILE A 36 10.85 -1.07 16.95
C ILE A 36 9.91 -2.27 16.88
N ALA A 37 8.64 -2.02 17.16
CA ALA A 37 7.64 -3.06 17.39
C ALA A 37 7.06 -3.67 16.11
N SER A 38 7.12 -2.95 14.98
CA SER A 38 6.48 -3.37 13.71
C SER A 38 7.24 -2.89 12.47
N HIS A 39 6.89 -3.46 11.32
CA HIS A 39 7.46 -3.10 10.02
C HIS A 39 7.08 -1.67 9.62
N GLU A 40 5.80 -1.33 9.82
CA GLU A 40 5.23 -0.02 9.59
C GLU A 40 5.96 1.02 10.42
N LYS A 41 6.28 0.73 11.69
CA LYS A 41 7.02 1.68 12.54
C LYS A 41 8.43 1.95 12.01
N ALA A 42 9.10 0.95 11.47
CA ALA A 42 10.42 1.13 10.86
C ALA A 42 10.35 2.02 9.60
N VAL A 43 9.32 1.83 8.77
CA VAL A 43 9.07 2.69 7.60
C VAL A 43 8.71 4.11 8.02
N GLU A 44 7.87 4.28 9.05
CA GLU A 44 7.46 5.59 9.59
C GLU A 44 8.65 6.42 10.10
N ILE A 45 9.63 5.77 10.74
CA ILE A 45 10.88 6.40 11.17
C ILE A 45 11.60 6.97 9.94
N LEU A 46 11.78 6.19 8.88
CA LEU A 46 12.41 6.68 7.66
C LEU A 46 11.63 7.81 6.99
N ILE A 47 10.30 7.74 6.95
CA ILE A 47 9.47 8.84 6.44
C ILE A 47 9.77 10.12 7.21
N THR A 48 9.84 10.05 8.54
CA THR A 48 10.13 11.19 9.41
C THR A 48 11.56 11.69 9.23
N ASP A 49 12.55 10.81 9.18
CA ASP A 49 13.97 11.13 8.98
C ASP A 49 14.25 11.80 7.64
N HIS A 50 13.41 11.55 6.63
CA HIS A 50 13.47 12.18 5.31
C HIS A 50 12.64 13.48 5.21
N GLY A 51 12.24 14.05 6.34
CA GLY A 51 11.68 15.41 6.42
C GLY A 51 10.18 15.51 6.22
N PHE A 52 9.44 14.39 6.26
CA PHE A 52 7.98 14.43 6.31
C PHE A 52 7.46 14.58 7.73
N THR A 53 6.43 15.42 7.91
CA THR A 53 5.79 15.61 9.21
C THR A 53 4.54 14.75 9.33
N GLN A 54 4.34 14.09 10.47
CA GLN A 54 3.09 13.38 10.72
C GLN A 54 1.94 14.39 10.84
N TRP A 55 0.93 14.23 9.99
CA TRP A 55 -0.30 15.01 10.07
C TRP A 55 -1.28 14.37 11.04
N ASN A 56 -1.73 15.16 12.02
CA ASN A 56 -2.76 14.78 12.98
C ASN A 56 -4.01 15.64 12.70
N PRO A 57 -4.93 15.17 11.82
CA PRO A 57 -6.13 15.94 11.50
C PRO A 57 -7.05 16.07 12.71
N ILE A 58 -7.75 17.20 12.83
CA ILE A 58 -8.81 17.39 13.83
C ILE A 58 -9.96 16.40 13.57
N GLU A 59 -10.37 16.29 12.31
CA GLU A 59 -11.33 15.30 11.84
C GLU A 59 -10.65 14.38 10.83
N LYS A 60 -10.59 13.09 11.14
CA LYS A 60 -9.93 12.10 10.28
C LYS A 60 -10.72 11.95 8.96
N PRO A 61 -10.08 12.10 7.79
CA PRO A 61 -10.73 11.82 6.51
C PRO A 61 -11.22 10.37 6.46
N ASN A 62 -12.39 10.14 5.85
CA ASN A 62 -12.89 8.80 5.63
C ASN A 62 -12.11 8.07 4.52
N SER A 63 -12.24 6.75 4.44
CA SER A 63 -11.50 5.94 3.46
C SER A 63 -11.77 6.37 2.02
N GLU A 64 -13.00 6.78 1.68
CA GLU A 64 -13.35 7.27 0.35
C GLU A 64 -12.55 8.52 -0.03
N THR A 65 -12.41 9.47 0.88
CA THR A 65 -11.61 10.70 0.68
C THR A 65 -10.14 10.37 0.44
N ILE A 66 -9.59 9.46 1.25
CA ILE A 66 -8.20 9.00 1.12
C ILE A 66 -7.96 8.35 -0.25
N TRP A 67 -8.85 7.45 -0.65
CA TRP A 67 -8.76 6.77 -1.95
C TRP A 67 -8.96 7.72 -3.12
N ASN A 68 -9.85 8.72 -3.00
CA ASN A 68 -10.01 9.75 -4.02
C ASN A 68 -8.71 10.52 -4.24
N TRP A 69 -8.03 10.95 -3.18
CA TRP A 69 -6.73 11.64 -3.31
C TRP A 69 -5.68 10.78 -4.03
N ILE A 70 -5.52 9.52 -3.61
CA ILE A 70 -4.56 8.58 -4.23
C ILE A 70 -4.91 8.32 -5.70
N ASN A 71 -6.18 8.02 -5.98
CA ASN A 71 -6.64 7.68 -7.33
C ASN A 71 -6.52 8.87 -8.27
N THR A 72 -6.82 10.09 -7.82
CA THR A 72 -6.65 11.28 -8.63
C THR A 72 -5.19 11.52 -8.97
N SER A 73 -4.27 11.44 -8.00
CA SER A 73 -2.83 11.56 -8.29
C SER A 73 -2.36 10.50 -9.28
N TYR A 74 -2.81 9.25 -9.10
CA TYR A 74 -2.51 8.14 -9.99
C TYR A 74 -3.03 8.37 -11.41
N GLN A 75 -4.29 8.75 -11.57
CA GLN A 75 -4.90 9.01 -12.88
C GLN A 75 -4.19 10.15 -13.61
N ASN A 76 -3.89 11.24 -12.91
CA ASN A 76 -3.15 12.39 -13.46
C ASN A 76 -1.78 11.99 -14.03
N SER A 77 -1.12 10.94 -13.51
CA SER A 77 0.16 10.46 -14.07
C SER A 77 0.09 10.00 -15.53
N THR A 78 -1.12 9.74 -16.04
CA THR A 78 -1.36 9.27 -17.41
C THR A 78 -2.08 10.29 -18.29
N GLN A 79 -2.56 11.40 -17.71
CA GLN A 79 -3.36 12.40 -18.43
C GLN A 79 -2.49 13.55 -18.96
N GLU A 80 -2.98 14.23 -19.99
CA GLU A 80 -2.32 15.44 -20.53
C GLU A 80 -2.46 16.65 -19.60
N LYS A 81 -3.60 16.76 -18.90
CA LYS A 81 -3.89 17.84 -17.95
C LYS A 81 -4.34 17.25 -16.62
N PRO A 82 -3.76 17.68 -15.48
CA PRO A 82 -4.14 17.15 -14.19
C PRO A 82 -5.52 17.67 -13.76
N PHE A 83 -6.31 16.78 -13.14
CA PHE A 83 -7.46 17.20 -12.35
C PHE A 83 -6.98 17.75 -11.00
N LEU A 84 -7.36 19.00 -10.71
CA LEU A 84 -7.01 19.69 -9.47
C LEU A 84 -8.11 19.52 -8.43
N PHE A 85 -7.73 19.29 -7.18
CA PHE A 85 -8.64 19.23 -6.04
C PHE A 85 -8.01 19.89 -4.81
N GLU A 86 -8.84 20.29 -3.87
CA GLU A 86 -8.38 20.78 -2.58
C GLU A 86 -8.24 19.63 -1.58
N SER A 87 -7.21 19.72 -0.74
CA SER A 87 -6.96 18.76 0.31
C SER A 87 -6.59 19.48 1.59
N LEU A 88 -7.06 18.93 2.71
CA LEU A 88 -6.80 19.47 4.05
C LEU A 88 -5.43 19.05 4.61
N MET A 89 -4.81 18.05 3.98
CA MET A 89 -3.51 17.53 4.39
C MET A 89 -2.40 18.55 4.08
N PRO A 90 -1.50 18.90 5.02
CA PRO A 90 -0.40 19.83 4.76
C PRO A 90 0.62 19.28 3.76
N ASP A 91 1.33 20.17 3.06
CA ASP A 91 2.43 19.76 2.19
C ASP A 91 3.58 19.13 3.01
N TYR A 92 4.28 18.17 2.40
CA TYR A 92 5.39 17.40 2.98
C TYR A 92 4.98 16.75 4.31
N SER A 93 3.78 16.14 4.31
CA SER A 93 3.26 15.42 5.47
C SER A 93 2.88 13.99 5.13
N TYR A 94 2.64 13.18 6.16
CA TYR A 94 2.09 11.84 6.02
C TYR A 94 1.01 11.57 7.05
N LEU A 95 0.12 10.63 6.75
CA LEU A 95 -0.85 10.08 7.69
C LEU A 95 -0.68 8.56 7.74
N SER A 96 -0.45 8.02 8.94
CA SER A 96 -0.38 6.57 9.18
C SER A 96 -1.77 5.98 9.39
N GLN A 97 -1.98 4.77 8.87
CA GLN A 97 -3.22 4.00 8.94
C GLN A 97 -4.46 4.84 8.59
N PRO A 98 -4.45 5.56 7.45
CA PRO A 98 -5.52 6.48 7.07
C PRO A 98 -6.89 5.79 6.97
N CYS A 99 -6.95 4.51 6.61
CA CYS A 99 -8.19 3.73 6.52
C CYS A 99 -8.43 2.81 7.74
N GLY A 100 -7.54 2.86 8.75
CA GLY A 100 -7.56 1.98 9.93
C GLY A 100 -6.65 0.75 9.79
N THR A 101 -6.36 0.07 10.89
CA THR A 101 -5.34 -1.00 11.02
C THR A 101 -5.58 -2.27 10.20
N HIS A 102 -6.71 -2.35 9.51
CA HIS A 102 -7.13 -3.53 8.76
C HIS A 102 -7.45 -3.22 7.30
N ASP A 103 -7.22 -1.98 6.86
CA ASP A 103 -7.52 -1.52 5.51
C ASP A 103 -6.35 -0.71 4.94
N SER A 104 -6.17 -0.78 3.63
CA SER A 104 -5.04 -0.13 2.96
C SER A 104 -5.36 1.32 2.58
N PRO A 105 -4.34 2.18 2.43
CA PRO A 105 -2.91 1.92 2.65
C PRO A 105 -2.48 2.05 4.13
N ASP A 106 -1.31 1.49 4.47
CA ASP A 106 -0.65 1.73 5.77
C ASP A 106 -0.17 3.19 5.94
N PHE A 107 0.21 3.86 4.85
CA PHE A 107 0.56 5.28 4.85
C PHE A 107 0.01 5.97 3.61
N ILE A 108 -0.35 7.24 3.78
CA ILE A 108 -0.48 8.18 2.68
C ILE A 108 0.51 9.32 2.90
N ILE A 109 1.30 9.65 1.88
CA ILE A 109 2.26 10.76 1.85
C ILE A 109 1.70 11.84 0.93
N LYS A 110 1.73 13.09 1.40
CA LYS A 110 1.50 14.28 0.57
C LYS A 110 2.83 15.00 0.36
N LEU A 111 3.19 15.22 -0.91
CA LEU A 111 4.29 16.12 -1.28
C LEU A 111 3.77 17.56 -1.25
N ASN A 112 3.68 18.24 -2.38
CA ASN A 112 2.99 19.52 -2.52
C ASN A 112 1.77 19.37 -3.45
N ASP A 113 0.97 20.43 -3.50
CA ASP A 113 -0.19 20.54 -4.39
C ASP A 113 -1.15 19.34 -4.22
N ILE A 114 -1.30 18.53 -5.27
CA ILE A 114 -2.22 17.39 -5.35
C ILE A 114 -1.48 16.06 -5.52
N ILE A 115 -0.22 15.98 -5.09
CA ILE A 115 0.59 14.77 -5.20
C ILE A 115 0.43 13.94 -3.92
N PHE A 116 -0.34 12.85 -4.03
CA PHE A 116 -0.55 11.86 -2.99
C PHE A 116 0.02 10.51 -3.41
N ILE A 117 0.74 9.88 -2.49
CA ILE A 117 1.39 8.59 -2.69
C ILE A 117 0.91 7.66 -1.58
N GLY A 118 0.23 6.58 -1.95
CA GLY A 118 -0.16 5.53 -1.01
C GLY A 118 0.94 4.46 -0.90
N ILE A 119 1.25 4.06 0.33
CA ILE A 119 2.27 3.05 0.63
C ILE A 119 1.64 1.94 1.49
N GLU A 120 1.81 0.69 1.06
CA GLU A 120 1.39 -0.49 1.79
C GLU A 120 2.62 -1.30 2.23
N CYS A 121 2.69 -1.62 3.51
CA CYS A 121 3.71 -2.46 4.10
C CYS A 121 3.27 -3.92 4.14
N LYS A 122 4.18 -4.81 3.76
CA LYS A 122 4.04 -6.26 3.91
C LYS A 122 5.29 -6.83 4.53
N SER A 123 5.12 -7.81 5.41
CA SER A 123 6.25 -8.51 5.99
C SER A 123 5.94 -10.00 6.11
N VAL A 124 6.99 -10.82 6.05
CA VAL A 124 6.86 -12.26 6.28
C VAL A 124 8.01 -12.79 7.13
N ASP A 125 7.67 -13.56 8.17
CA ASP A 125 8.66 -14.20 9.04
C ASP A 125 9.22 -15.48 8.42
N LYS A 126 8.38 -16.19 7.64
CA LYS A 126 8.71 -17.45 6.97
C LYS A 126 8.27 -17.38 5.52
N GLY A 127 9.21 -17.16 4.59
CA GLY A 127 8.93 -17.21 3.16
C GLY A 127 9.50 -16.03 2.39
N TYR A 128 9.02 -15.86 1.16
CA TYR A 128 9.53 -14.91 0.19
C TYR A 128 8.42 -14.19 -0.61
N THR A 129 7.18 -14.33 -0.15
CA THR A 129 5.99 -13.92 -0.89
C THR A 129 5.02 -13.23 0.08
N PRO A 130 4.49 -12.05 -0.28
CA PRO A 130 3.46 -11.39 0.52
C PRO A 130 2.11 -12.11 0.37
N MET A 131 1.21 -11.83 1.31
CA MET A 131 -0.19 -12.25 1.23
C MET A 131 -1.08 -11.01 1.08
N TYR A 132 -2.08 -11.09 0.21
CA TYR A 132 -3.02 -10.00 -0.04
C TYR A 132 -4.40 -10.41 0.45
N ASN A 133 -4.93 -9.67 1.42
CA ASN A 133 -6.25 -9.92 2.02
C ASN A 133 -7.35 -9.22 1.21
N SER A 134 -8.54 -9.04 1.79
CA SER A 134 -9.77 -8.51 1.19
C SER A 134 -9.63 -7.25 0.30
N GLY A 135 -8.62 -6.40 0.53
CA GLY A 135 -8.35 -5.24 -0.32
C GLY A 135 -7.69 -5.58 -1.66
N GLY A 136 -7.14 -6.79 -1.79
CA GLY A 136 -6.40 -7.26 -2.94
C GLY A 136 -5.14 -6.44 -3.23
N ILE A 137 -4.63 -6.58 -4.46
CA ILE A 137 -3.51 -5.79 -4.95
C ILE A 137 -4.05 -4.51 -5.58
N LYS A 138 -3.80 -3.38 -4.94
CA LYS A 138 -4.21 -2.05 -5.40
C LYS A 138 -3.17 -1.46 -6.36
N GLN A 139 -3.56 -1.23 -7.61
CA GLN A 139 -2.73 -0.65 -8.68
C GLN A 139 -1.99 0.63 -8.27
N PRO A 140 -2.64 1.62 -7.59
CA PRO A 140 -2.01 2.90 -7.29
C PRO A 140 -1.00 2.88 -6.15
N LEU A 141 -0.87 1.76 -5.42
CA LEU A 141 -0.02 1.71 -4.23
C LEU A 141 1.40 1.27 -4.56
N ILE A 142 2.35 1.84 -3.83
CA ILE A 142 3.70 1.31 -3.69
C ILE A 142 3.68 0.31 -2.54
N TYR A 143 4.19 -0.89 -2.78
CA TYR A 143 4.33 -1.91 -1.75
C TYR A 143 5.78 -1.94 -1.26
N ILE A 144 5.95 -1.99 0.05
CA ILE A 144 7.21 -2.25 0.73
C ILE A 144 7.12 -3.63 1.32
N PHE A 145 7.95 -4.56 0.85
CA PHE A 145 7.93 -5.94 1.30
C PHE A 145 9.25 -6.36 1.92
N CYS A 146 9.25 -6.77 3.18
CA CYS A 146 10.42 -7.31 3.86
C CYS A 146 10.25 -8.79 4.24
N SER A 147 11.36 -9.54 4.21
CA SER A 147 11.39 -10.94 4.67
C SER A 147 12.46 -11.16 5.71
N LYS A 148 12.10 -11.84 6.80
CA LYS A 148 13.05 -12.29 7.81
C LYS A 148 14.09 -13.25 7.24
N LYS A 149 13.69 -14.08 6.26
CA LYS A 149 14.53 -15.14 5.71
C LYS A 149 15.68 -14.60 4.86
N THR A 150 15.42 -13.54 4.10
CA THR A 150 16.45 -12.84 3.32
C THR A 150 17.08 -11.68 4.08
N ASN A 151 16.48 -11.28 5.21
CA ASN A 151 16.84 -10.09 5.97
C ASN A 151 16.94 -8.84 5.09
N SER A 152 15.99 -8.68 4.16
CA SER A 152 16.03 -7.63 3.15
C SER A 152 14.65 -7.11 2.84
N THR A 153 14.62 -5.91 2.26
CA THR A 153 13.41 -5.24 1.78
C THR A 153 13.44 -5.08 0.26
N THR A 154 12.28 -5.13 -0.38
CA THR A 154 12.08 -4.84 -1.79
C THR A 154 10.85 -3.96 -1.96
N ILE A 155 10.79 -3.22 -3.06
CA ILE A 155 9.70 -2.29 -3.39
C ILE A 155 9.16 -2.57 -4.79
N TYR A 156 7.86 -2.40 -4.99
CA TYR A 156 7.19 -2.59 -6.28
C TYR A 156 5.86 -1.85 -6.34
N CYS A 157 5.37 -1.52 -7.54
CA CYS A 157 4.02 -0.98 -7.70
C CYS A 157 2.98 -2.11 -7.74
N GLY A 158 1.76 -1.86 -7.26
CA GLY A 158 0.68 -2.85 -7.38
C GLY A 158 0.41 -3.28 -8.84
N LYS A 159 0.54 -2.33 -9.78
CA LYS A 159 0.42 -2.58 -11.22
C LYS A 159 1.47 -3.52 -11.82
N ASP A 160 2.59 -3.73 -11.13
CA ASP A 160 3.63 -4.65 -11.61
C ASP A 160 3.33 -6.11 -11.23
N ILE A 161 2.37 -6.35 -10.32
CA ILE A 161 2.06 -7.68 -9.78
C ILE A 161 0.81 -8.27 -10.42
N MET A 162 -0.22 -7.44 -10.63
CA MET A 162 -1.52 -7.89 -11.13
C MET A 162 -1.96 -7.01 -12.30
N THR A 163 -2.32 -7.63 -13.42
CA THR A 163 -2.86 -6.88 -14.56
C THR A 163 -4.31 -6.44 -14.31
N LEU A 164 -4.81 -5.49 -15.11
CA LEU A 164 -6.20 -5.06 -15.02
C LEU A 164 -7.17 -6.19 -15.35
N GLU A 165 -6.83 -7.05 -16.30
CA GLU A 165 -7.64 -8.22 -16.67
C GLU A 165 -7.71 -9.22 -15.52
N GLN A 166 -6.58 -9.49 -14.85
CA GLN A 166 -6.55 -10.35 -13.66
C GLN A 166 -7.38 -9.75 -12.53
N GLN A 167 -7.30 -8.43 -12.34
CA GLN A 167 -8.12 -7.72 -11.36
C GLN A 167 -9.61 -7.87 -11.66
N GLN A 168 -10.04 -7.66 -12.90
CA GLN A 168 -11.43 -7.81 -13.32
C GLN A 168 -11.98 -9.21 -13.07
N ILE A 169 -11.19 -10.25 -13.35
CA ILE A 169 -11.58 -11.64 -13.08
C ILE A 169 -11.81 -11.88 -11.58
N LEU A 170 -10.92 -11.33 -10.73
CA LEU A 170 -11.03 -11.48 -9.28
C LEU A 170 -12.20 -10.69 -8.72
N ASP A 171 -12.43 -9.46 -9.20
CA ASP A 171 -13.55 -8.62 -8.80
C ASP A 171 -14.89 -9.29 -9.18
N GLU A 172 -14.98 -9.89 -10.38
CA GLU A 172 -16.15 -10.66 -10.79
C GLU A 172 -16.41 -11.87 -9.88
N LEU A 173 -15.37 -12.61 -9.51
CA LEU A 173 -15.49 -13.74 -8.59
C LEU A 173 -15.97 -13.30 -7.20
N ILE A 174 -15.37 -12.25 -6.65
CA ILE A 174 -15.71 -11.72 -5.33
C ILE A 174 -17.17 -11.26 -5.31
N GLU A 175 -17.64 -10.59 -6.36
CA GLU A 175 -19.02 -10.14 -6.42
C GLU A 175 -20.01 -11.31 -6.51
N LYS A 176 -19.70 -12.33 -7.31
CA LYS A 176 -20.52 -13.56 -7.36
C LYS A 176 -20.58 -14.26 -5.99
N GLN A 177 -19.46 -14.32 -5.27
CA GLN A 177 -19.42 -14.90 -3.92
C GLN A 177 -20.29 -14.10 -2.94
N ARG A 178 -20.25 -12.77 -2.99
CA ARG A 178 -21.09 -11.90 -2.14
C ARG A 178 -22.59 -12.09 -2.38
N ILE A 179 -23.00 -12.28 -3.63
CA ILE A 179 -24.40 -12.56 -3.97
C ILE A 179 -24.85 -13.88 -3.31
N ILE A 180 -24.04 -14.94 -3.45
CA ILE A 180 -24.32 -16.25 -2.85
C ILE A 180 -24.32 -16.16 -1.31
N GLU A 181 -23.35 -15.46 -0.72
CA GLU A 181 -23.28 -15.24 0.72
C GLU A 181 -24.52 -14.54 1.26
N LYS A 182 -25.00 -13.51 0.56
CA LYS A 182 -26.23 -12.81 0.94
C LYS A 182 -27.43 -13.76 0.92
N GLU A 183 -27.60 -14.54 -0.15
CA GLU A 183 -28.69 -15.52 -0.27
C GLU A 183 -28.69 -16.53 0.89
N TYR A 184 -27.52 -17.08 1.23
CA TYR A 184 -27.44 -18.07 2.32
C TYR A 184 -27.56 -17.45 3.71
N ASN A 185 -27.13 -16.21 3.90
CA ASN A 185 -27.37 -15.47 5.15
C ASN A 185 -28.86 -15.16 5.37
N GLU A 186 -29.62 -14.90 4.30
CA GLU A 186 -31.07 -14.77 4.39
C GLU A 186 -31.73 -16.09 4.85
N LYS A 187 -31.30 -17.23 4.28
CA LYS A 187 -31.75 -18.56 4.71
C LYS A 187 -31.39 -18.87 6.17
N LEU A 188 -30.18 -18.50 6.61
CA LEU A 188 -29.77 -18.66 8.02
C LEU A 188 -30.65 -17.85 8.98
N LYS A 189 -31.05 -16.65 8.57
CA LYS A 189 -31.95 -15.80 9.36
C LYS A 189 -33.34 -16.41 9.50
N GLU A 190 -33.87 -17.04 8.45
CA GLU A 190 -35.19 -17.69 8.47
C GLU A 190 -35.26 -18.87 9.46
N CYS A 191 -34.14 -19.58 9.65
CA CYS A 191 -34.05 -20.73 10.56
C CYS A 191 -33.39 -20.43 11.91
N ASP A 192 -33.20 -19.15 12.27
CA ASP A 192 -32.58 -18.71 13.53
C ASP A 192 -33.53 -18.85 14.73
N VAL A 193 -33.91 -20.09 15.04
CA VAL A 193 -34.77 -20.45 16.18
C VAL A 193 -34.18 -20.05 17.53
N ASN A 194 -32.86 -19.89 17.61
CA ASN A 194 -32.15 -19.52 18.82
C ASN A 194 -31.91 -18.01 18.96
N HIS A 195 -32.32 -17.22 17.95
CA HIS A 195 -32.14 -15.77 17.90
C HIS A 195 -30.69 -15.33 18.18
N ARG A 196 -29.73 -16.03 17.58
CA ARG A 196 -28.30 -15.75 17.75
C ARG A 196 -27.69 -14.97 16.60
N GLY A 197 -28.44 -14.72 15.53
CA GLY A 197 -28.00 -13.89 14.41
C GLY A 197 -26.77 -14.46 13.70
N ILE A 198 -26.69 -15.79 13.58
CA ILE A 198 -25.56 -16.45 12.91
C ILE A 198 -25.48 -16.00 11.45
N SER A 199 -24.29 -15.58 11.03
CA SER A 199 -24.00 -15.21 9.65
C SER A 199 -22.64 -15.78 9.20
N TYR A 200 -22.53 -15.98 7.90
CA TYR A 200 -21.32 -16.41 7.21
C TYR A 200 -20.77 -15.24 6.38
N TYR A 201 -19.45 -15.06 6.41
CA TYR A 201 -18.77 -14.11 5.53
C TYR A 201 -17.50 -14.76 4.97
N THR A 202 -17.24 -14.62 3.67
CA THR A 202 -15.95 -15.02 3.11
C THR A 202 -15.01 -13.83 3.09
N ARG A 203 -13.76 -14.06 3.51
CA ARG A 203 -12.67 -13.10 3.32
C ARG A 203 -11.86 -13.50 2.08
N PRO A 204 -11.81 -12.70 1.01
CA PRO A 204 -10.94 -12.98 -0.12
C PRO A 204 -9.47 -12.98 0.30
N MET A 205 -8.75 -14.03 -0.10
CA MET A 205 -7.32 -14.21 0.16
C MET A 205 -6.61 -14.47 -1.17
N ILE A 206 -5.92 -13.46 -1.69
CA ILE A 206 -5.23 -13.52 -2.97
C ILE A 206 -3.79 -13.95 -2.71
N GLN A 207 -3.44 -15.11 -3.28
CA GLN A 207 -2.14 -15.76 -3.10
C GLN A 207 -1.47 -15.97 -4.46
N GLN A 208 -0.16 -16.21 -4.42
CA GLN A 208 0.65 -16.49 -5.60
C GLN A 208 1.14 -17.94 -5.54
N SER A 209 1.09 -18.62 -6.68
CA SER A 209 1.47 -20.02 -6.83
C SER A 209 2.38 -20.21 -8.05
N GLY A 210 2.86 -21.44 -8.28
CA GLY A 210 3.74 -21.77 -9.40
C GLY A 210 5.22 -21.99 -9.03
N GLY A 211 5.61 -21.80 -7.77
CA GLY A 211 6.98 -22.03 -7.31
C GLY A 211 7.84 -20.77 -7.25
N ALA A 212 9.11 -20.93 -6.85
CA ALA A 212 9.98 -19.82 -6.47
C ALA A 212 10.26 -18.85 -7.63
N GLU A 213 10.30 -19.33 -8.87
CA GLU A 213 10.55 -18.50 -10.05
C GLU A 213 9.47 -17.44 -10.29
N TYR A 214 8.25 -17.66 -9.79
CA TYR A 214 7.12 -16.72 -9.89
C TYR A 214 6.83 -15.99 -8.58
N THR A 215 7.15 -16.61 -7.44
CA THR A 215 6.64 -16.17 -6.13
C THR A 215 7.71 -15.62 -5.19
N ASN A 216 9.00 -15.81 -5.47
CA ASN A 216 10.07 -15.28 -4.62
C ASN A 216 10.45 -13.86 -5.04
N TYR A 217 9.93 -12.85 -4.34
CA TYR A 217 10.14 -11.44 -4.69
C TYR A 217 11.59 -10.96 -4.59
N PHE A 218 12.45 -11.69 -3.88
CA PHE A 218 13.84 -11.32 -3.66
C PHE A 218 14.77 -11.86 -4.75
N THR A 219 14.37 -12.91 -5.46
CA THR A 219 15.12 -13.51 -6.58
C THR A 219 14.31 -13.54 -7.87
N HIS A 220 13.13 -12.91 -7.90
CA HIS A 220 12.28 -12.89 -9.09
C HIS A 220 13.01 -12.23 -10.24
N ARG A 221 12.92 -12.80 -11.44
CA ARG A 221 13.59 -12.29 -12.65
C ARG A 221 13.27 -10.82 -12.98
N ASN A 222 12.09 -10.35 -12.58
CA ASN A 222 11.65 -8.97 -12.79
C ASN A 222 11.88 -8.06 -11.58
N ARG A 223 12.52 -8.51 -10.50
CA ARG A 223 12.68 -7.73 -9.27
C ARG A 223 13.27 -6.34 -9.55
N GLU A 224 14.41 -6.27 -10.21
CA GLU A 224 15.09 -5.00 -10.51
C GLU A 224 14.22 -4.09 -11.39
N LYS A 225 13.49 -4.67 -12.34
CA LYS A 225 12.52 -3.94 -13.16
C LYS A 225 11.39 -3.36 -12.32
N CYS A 226 10.79 -4.15 -11.43
CA CYS A 226 9.72 -3.70 -10.52
C CYS A 226 10.21 -2.61 -9.58
N GLU A 227 11.42 -2.76 -9.01
CA GLU A 227 12.03 -1.72 -8.17
C GLU A 227 12.24 -0.43 -8.97
N LYS A 228 12.76 -0.51 -10.21
CA LYS A 228 12.94 0.65 -11.10
C LYS A 228 11.60 1.33 -11.43
N ASN A 229 10.56 0.55 -11.70
CA ASN A 229 9.22 1.05 -12.01
C ASN A 229 8.64 1.90 -10.88
N VAL A 230 9.01 1.66 -9.61
CA VAL A 230 8.60 2.52 -8.48
C VAL A 230 9.15 3.94 -8.63
N TYR A 231 10.43 4.09 -8.95
CA TYR A 231 11.03 5.41 -9.16
C TYR A 231 10.43 6.12 -10.37
N GLU A 232 10.23 5.39 -11.46
CA GLU A 232 9.57 5.94 -12.67
C GLU A 232 8.14 6.37 -12.37
N TYR A 233 7.39 5.59 -11.60
CA TYR A 233 6.04 5.92 -11.17
C TYR A 233 5.98 7.19 -10.32
N VAL A 234 6.85 7.32 -9.32
CA VAL A 234 6.92 8.52 -8.48
C VAL A 234 7.32 9.75 -9.29
N ASN A 235 8.29 9.63 -10.20
CA ASN A 235 8.67 10.73 -11.08
C ASN A 235 7.51 11.17 -11.97
N ALA A 236 6.77 10.23 -12.56
CA ALA A 236 5.59 10.52 -13.37
C ALA A 236 4.49 11.22 -12.55
N LEU A 237 4.25 10.79 -11.31
CA LEU A 237 3.32 11.49 -10.40
C LEU A 237 3.76 12.94 -10.19
N ILE A 238 5.02 13.16 -9.85
CA ILE A 238 5.57 14.49 -9.54
C ILE A 238 5.49 15.41 -10.77
N GLU A 239 5.82 14.92 -11.95
CA GLU A 239 5.85 15.73 -13.18
C GLU A 239 4.46 16.09 -13.70
N LYS A 240 3.47 15.19 -13.53
CA LYS A 240 2.14 15.33 -14.13
C LYS A 240 1.10 16.00 -13.25
N ASN A 241 1.35 16.08 -11.94
CA ASN A 241 0.41 16.64 -10.96
C ASN A 241 0.77 18.08 -10.54
N ILE A 242 1.56 18.77 -11.35
CA ILE A 242 1.96 20.15 -11.09
C ILE A 242 0.86 21.09 -11.59
N LYS A 243 0.49 22.06 -10.77
CA LYS A 243 -0.38 23.18 -11.16
C LYS A 243 0.30 24.10 -12.18
#